data_AF-A0A382M6B0-F1
#
_entry.id   AF-A0A382M6B0-F1
#
_cell.length_a   1.000
_cell.length_b   1.000
_cell.length_c   1.000
_cell.angle_alpha   90.00
_cell.angle_beta   90.00
_cell.angle_gamma   90.00
#
_symmetry.space_group_name_H-M   'P 1'
#
loop_
_entity.id
_entity.type
_entity.pdbx_description
1 polymer ?
#
loop_
_entity_poly.entity_id
_entity_poly.type
_entity_poly.pdbx_seq_one_letter_code
_entity_poly.pdbx_strand_id
1 'polypeptide(L)'
;MSGKIENKLIKLGIELPDAPNPVANYQPYVISGNLVFLSGQVTIWNGEMKYQGKIGRDLTVDQGYDAARMCGLNLIAQVRAACNGDLDRVKQVVKLG
;
A
#
# COMPACT_ATOMS: atom_id res chain seq x y z
N MET A 1 -17.13 4.96 -13.01
CA MET A 1 -17.81 3.95 -12.18
C MET A 1 -16.74 3.24 -11.36
N SER A 2 -16.98 2.94 -10.10
CA SER A 2 -16.02 2.19 -9.26
C SER A 2 -15.84 0.77 -9.79
N GLY A 3 -14.57 0.34 -9.93
CA GLY A 3 -14.20 -1.00 -10.38
C GLY A 3 -14.55 -2.09 -9.38
N LYS A 4 -14.34 -3.35 -9.75
CA LYS A 4 -14.63 -4.52 -8.89
C LYS A 4 -13.81 -4.47 -7.61
N ILE A 5 -12.53 -4.10 -7.70
CA ILE A 5 -11.63 -4.04 -6.55
C ILE A 5 -12.02 -2.87 -5.63
N GLU A 6 -12.30 -1.69 -6.16
CA GLU A 6 -12.76 -0.54 -5.37
C GLU A 6 -14.08 -0.86 -4.63
N ASN A 7 -15.03 -1.50 -5.31
CA ASN A 7 -16.28 -1.93 -4.66
C ASN A 7 -16.05 -2.95 -3.54
N LYS A 8 -15.03 -3.82 -3.67
CA LYS A 8 -14.66 -4.76 -2.61
C LYS A 8 -14.06 -4.02 -1.41
N LEU A 9 -13.22 -3.02 -1.62
CA LEU A 9 -12.68 -2.18 -0.54
C LEU A 9 -13.81 -1.48 0.22
N ILE A 10 -14.77 -0.88 -0.48
CA ILE A 10 -15.95 -0.23 0.12
C ILE A 10 -16.75 -1.23 0.97
N LYS A 11 -17.05 -2.42 0.45
CA LYS A 11 -17.78 -3.46 1.20
C LYS A 11 -17.07 -3.92 2.47
N LEU A 12 -15.73 -3.86 2.47
CA LEU A 12 -14.91 -4.21 3.63
C LEU A 12 -14.69 -3.02 4.58
N GLY A 13 -15.25 -1.84 4.28
CA GLY A 13 -15.01 -0.62 5.05
C GLY A 13 -13.55 -0.17 5.01
N ILE A 14 -12.85 -0.46 3.92
CA ILE A 14 -11.43 -0.14 3.75
C ILE A 14 -11.30 1.13 2.92
N GLU A 15 -10.70 2.14 3.53
CA GLU A 15 -10.22 3.34 2.84
C GLU A 15 -8.76 3.17 2.44
N LEU A 16 -8.40 3.77 1.31
CA LEU A 16 -7.00 3.86 0.88
C LEU A 16 -6.46 5.24 1.24
N PRO A 17 -5.20 5.32 1.70
CA PRO A 17 -4.53 6.59 1.88
C PRO A 17 -4.18 7.21 0.53
N ASP A 18 -3.73 8.46 0.56
CA ASP A 18 -3.05 9.03 -0.59
C ASP A 18 -1.78 8.23 -0.88
N ALA A 19 -1.43 8.06 -2.16
CA ALA A 19 -0.22 7.34 -2.56
C ALA A 19 1.00 8.04 -1.93
N PRO A 20 1.78 7.36 -1.06
CA PRO A 20 2.86 8.02 -0.33
C PRO A 20 3.92 8.63 -1.24
N ASN A 21 4.38 9.84 -0.91
CA ASN A 21 5.51 10.45 -1.61
C ASN A 21 6.84 9.72 -1.27
N PRO A 22 7.78 9.62 -2.22
CA PRO A 22 9.13 9.13 -1.93
C PRO A 22 9.81 9.98 -0.86
N VAL A 23 10.55 9.32 0.04
CA VAL A 23 11.28 9.99 1.14
C VAL A 23 12.65 10.51 0.67
N ALA A 24 13.09 10.13 -0.54
CA ALA A 24 14.36 10.52 -1.14
C ALA A 24 14.27 10.47 -2.68
N ASN A 25 15.41 10.55 -3.37
CA ASN A 25 15.51 10.58 -4.82
C ASN A 25 15.34 9.18 -5.44
N TYR A 26 14.14 8.63 -5.38
CA TYR A 26 13.73 7.38 -6.04
C TYR A 26 12.27 7.44 -6.47
N GLN A 27 11.88 6.59 -7.43
CA GLN A 27 10.49 6.52 -7.89
C GLN A 27 9.64 5.64 -6.95
N PRO A 28 8.39 6.01 -6.66
CA PRO A 28 7.51 5.22 -5.79
C PRO A 28 7.18 3.86 -6.39
N TYR A 29 7.19 3.76 -7.72
CA TYR A 29 7.10 2.53 -8.48
C TYR A 29 7.79 2.67 -9.83
N VAL A 30 8.10 1.54 -10.47
CA VAL A 30 8.54 1.47 -11.86
C VAL A 30 7.75 0.39 -12.61
N ILE A 31 7.57 0.58 -13.90
CA ILE A 31 6.88 -0.37 -14.77
C ILE A 31 7.90 -0.99 -15.72
N SER A 32 7.97 -2.32 -15.76
CA SER A 32 8.81 -3.07 -16.70
C SER A 32 7.95 -4.13 -17.39
N GLY A 33 7.68 -3.92 -18.68
CA GLY A 33 6.71 -4.73 -19.42
C GLY A 33 5.31 -4.65 -18.78
N ASN A 34 4.81 -5.78 -18.28
CA ASN A 34 3.52 -5.89 -17.59
C ASN A 34 3.65 -6.00 -16.05
N LEU A 35 4.84 -5.76 -15.50
CA LEU A 35 5.10 -5.80 -14.07
C LEU A 35 5.21 -4.39 -13.50
N VAL A 36 4.55 -4.17 -12.37
CA VAL A 36 4.71 -2.99 -11.52
C VAL A 36 5.57 -3.38 -10.33
N PHE A 37 6.74 -2.75 -10.18
CA PHE A 37 7.60 -2.91 -9.01
C PHE A 37 7.43 -1.70 -8.10
N LEU A 38 7.07 -1.96 -6.85
CA LEU A 38 6.84 -0.92 -5.84
C LEU A 38 8.09 -0.74 -4.98
N SER A 39 8.40 0.51 -4.67
CA SER A 39 9.35 0.83 -3.61
C SER A 39 8.76 0.51 -2.23
N GLY A 40 9.63 0.40 -1.22
CA GLY A 40 9.23 0.02 0.14
C GLY A 40 8.13 0.94 0.69
N GLN A 41 7.07 0.32 1.22
CA GLN A 41 5.98 1.03 1.90
C GLN A 41 6.09 0.81 3.40
N VAL A 42 5.91 1.89 4.15
CA VAL A 42 6.04 1.93 5.60
C VAL A 42 4.74 2.38 6.24
N THR A 43 4.72 2.49 7.57
CA THR A 43 3.57 2.83 8.41
C THR A 43 3.28 4.34 8.44
N ILE A 44 3.41 5.01 7.29
CA ILE A 44 3.03 6.42 7.12
C ILE A 44 1.61 6.46 6.55
N TRP A 45 0.71 7.12 7.25
CA TRP A 45 -0.66 7.35 6.82
C TRP A 45 -0.87 8.84 6.58
N ASN A 46 -1.09 9.23 5.32
CA ASN A 46 -1.30 10.63 4.92
C ASN A 46 -0.25 11.61 5.50
N GLY A 47 1.02 11.21 5.46
CA GLY A 47 2.16 12.01 5.93
C GLY A 47 2.54 11.82 7.40
N GLU A 48 1.77 11.07 8.18
CA GLU A 48 2.04 10.83 9.61
C GLU A 48 2.52 9.41 9.87
N MET A 49 3.65 9.25 10.57
CA MET A 49 4.13 7.93 11.01
C MET A 49 3.28 7.41 12.17
N LYS A 50 2.58 6.29 11.96
CA LYS A 50 1.63 5.72 12.93
C LYS A 50 2.21 4.63 13.81
N TYR A 51 3.19 3.87 13.31
CA TYR A 51 3.84 2.81 14.08
C TYR A 51 5.35 2.91 13.91
N GLN A 52 6.07 2.94 15.03
CA GLN A 52 7.53 2.99 15.06
C GLN A 52 8.04 2.16 16.24
N GLY A 53 9.11 1.39 16.03
CA GLY A 53 9.73 0.55 17.05
C GLY A 53 9.79 -0.93 16.66
N LYS A 54 10.17 -1.76 17.63
CA LYS A 54 10.38 -3.20 17.47
C LYS A 54 9.23 -3.99 18.10
N ILE A 55 8.64 -4.92 17.36
CA ILE A 55 7.64 -5.86 17.89
C ILE A 55 8.27 -6.72 19.00
N GLY A 56 7.55 -6.90 20.11
CA GLY A 56 8.02 -7.58 21.31
C GLY A 56 8.84 -6.72 22.27
N ARG A 57 9.17 -5.47 21.89
CA ARG A 57 9.79 -4.49 22.79
C ARG A 57 8.96 -3.22 22.91
N ASP A 58 8.68 -2.61 21.77
CA ASP A 58 7.99 -1.31 21.65
C ASP A 58 6.54 -1.49 21.15
N LEU A 59 6.27 -2.57 20.39
CA LEU A 59 4.96 -2.90 19.83
C LEU A 59 4.52 -4.32 20.20
N THR A 60 3.23 -4.56 20.33
CA THR A 60 2.66 -5.91 20.43
C THR A 60 2.60 -6.59 19.06
N VAL A 61 2.32 -7.90 19.04
CA VAL A 61 2.10 -8.64 17.79
C VAL A 61 0.86 -8.12 17.05
N ASP A 62 -0.22 -7.82 17.78
CA ASP A 62 -1.45 -7.26 17.19
C ASP A 62 -1.20 -5.88 16.55
N GLN A 63 -0.43 -5.01 17.22
CA GLN A 63 0.02 -3.75 16.62
C GLN A 63 0.92 -3.99 15.39
N GLY A 64 1.69 -5.08 15.39
CA GLY A 64 2.44 -5.52 14.22
C GLY A 64 1.54 -5.91 13.04
N TYR A 65 0.42 -6.60 13.29
CA TYR A 65 -0.59 -6.89 12.27
C TYR A 65 -1.23 -5.61 11.71
N ASP A 66 -1.58 -4.66 12.58
CA ASP A 66 -2.15 -3.38 12.14
C ASP A 66 -1.13 -2.57 11.32
N ALA A 67 0.13 -2.55 11.75
CA ALA A 67 1.23 -1.93 11.02
C ALA A 67 1.43 -2.57 9.63
N ALA A 68 1.43 -3.90 9.55
CA ALA A 68 1.55 -4.63 8.29
C ALA A 68 0.35 -4.38 7.37
N ARG A 69 -0.87 -4.34 7.93
CA ARG A 69 -2.09 -3.96 7.20
C ARG A 69 -1.95 -2.57 6.60
N MET A 70 -1.47 -1.60 7.37
CA MET A 70 -1.23 -0.24 6.89
C MET A 70 -0.23 -0.21 5.73
N CYS A 71 0.90 -0.91 5.83
CA CYS A 71 1.84 -1.05 4.72
C CYS A 71 1.17 -1.67 3.47
N GLY A 72 0.31 -2.67 3.67
CA GLY A 72 -0.50 -3.27 2.60
C GLY A 72 -1.43 -2.28 1.91
N LEU A 73 -2.09 -1.41 2.67
CA LEU A 73 -2.96 -0.36 2.11
C LEU A 73 -2.16 0.69 1.33
N ASN A 74 -0.97 1.07 1.83
CA ASN A 74 -0.04 1.94 1.12
C ASN A 74 0.43 1.32 -0.20
N LEU A 75 0.71 0.01 -0.23
CA LEU A 75 1.03 -0.71 -1.46
C LEU A 75 -0.14 -0.63 -2.46
N ILE A 76 -1.37 -0.87 -2.03
CA ILE A 76 -2.56 -0.78 -2.90
C ILE A 76 -2.75 0.64 -3.44
N ALA A 77 -2.52 1.67 -2.61
CA ALA A 77 -2.58 3.07 -3.05
C ALA A 77 -1.55 3.37 -4.16
N GLN A 78 -0.32 2.86 -4.03
CA GLN A 78 0.71 2.99 -5.08
C GLN A 78 0.36 2.22 -6.35
N VAL A 79 -0.20 1.02 -6.23
CA VAL A 79 -0.67 0.26 -7.39
C VAL A 79 -1.79 1.01 -8.11
N ARG A 80 -2.73 1.60 -7.35
CA ARG A 80 -3.79 2.44 -7.93
C ARG A 80 -3.20 3.61 -8.70
N ALA A 81 -2.19 4.29 -8.17
CA ALA A 81 -1.47 5.36 -8.89
C ALA A 81 -0.79 4.82 -10.17
N ALA A 82 -0.08 3.70 -10.09
CA ALA A 82 0.57 3.05 -11.24
C ALA A 82 -0.43 2.60 -12.32
N CYS A 83 -1.66 2.31 -11.94
CA CYS A 83 -2.74 1.92 -12.85
C CYS A 83 -3.64 3.10 -13.28
N ASN A 84 -3.21 4.36 -13.09
CA ASN A 84 -3.97 5.56 -13.45
C ASN A 84 -5.35 5.62 -12.78
N GLY A 85 -5.45 5.13 -11.55
CA GLY A 85 -6.67 5.15 -10.74
C GLY A 85 -7.56 3.92 -10.87
N ASP A 86 -7.24 2.97 -11.76
CA ASP A 86 -8.06 1.77 -12.04
C ASP A 86 -7.37 0.48 -11.55
N LEU A 87 -7.76 -0.02 -10.38
CA LEU A 87 -7.17 -1.24 -9.83
C LEU A 87 -7.54 -2.50 -10.62
N ASP A 88 -8.63 -2.50 -11.40
CA ASP A 88 -9.06 -3.69 -12.17
C ASP A 88 -8.08 -4.04 -13.31
N ARG A 89 -7.12 -3.16 -13.61
CA ARG A 89 -5.98 -3.44 -14.51
C ARG A 89 -4.97 -4.43 -13.93
N VAL A 90 -5.00 -4.66 -12.62
CA VAL A 90 -4.08 -5.57 -11.92
C VAL A 90 -4.57 -7.01 -12.07
N LYS A 91 -3.78 -7.84 -12.75
CA LYS A 91 -4.13 -9.26 -12.94
C LYS A 91 -3.90 -10.10 -11.69
N GLN A 92 -2.78 -9.89 -11.00
CA GLN A 92 -2.39 -10.65 -9.82
C GLN A 92 -1.19 -10.00 -9.11
N VAL A 93 -1.02 -10.30 -7.83
CA VAL A 93 0.20 -10.03 -7.07
C VAL A 93 1.11 -11.25 -7.22
N VAL A 94 2.15 -11.16 -8.05
CA VAL A 94 3.07 -12.28 -8.34
C VAL A 94 4.10 -12.53 -7.24
N LYS A 95 4.37 -11.52 -6.41
CA LYS A 95 5.31 -11.59 -5.29
C LYS A 95 4.89 -10.59 -4.21
N LEU A 96 4.94 -11.03 -2.97
CA LEU A 96 4.89 -10.20 -1.77
C LEU A 96 6.16 -10.54 -0.99
N GLY A 97 6.94 -9.50 -0.64
CA GLY A 97 8.22 -9.64 0.07
C GLY A 97 8.03 -10.07 1.51
#